data_AF-A0A0C1J120-F1
#
_entry.id   AF-A0A0C1J120-F1
#
_cell.length_a   1.000
_cell.length_b   1.000
_cell.length_c   1.000
_cell.angle_alpha   90.00
_cell.angle_beta   90.00
_cell.angle_gamma   90.00
#
_symmetry.space_group_name_H-M   'P 1'
#
loop_
_entity.id
_entity.type
_entity.pdbx_description
1 polymer ?
#
loop_
_entity_poly.entity_id
_entity_poly.type
_entity_poly.pdbx_seq_one_letter_code
_entity_poly.pdbx_strand_id
1 'polypeptide(L)'
;MGQKKLLRFEALKGFSNVLQNPPGMAGKWNEHFGNTNPITLELACGKGEYTVGLAALYSDRNFIGVDIKGNRLYVGARKSLAAGLHNAAFLRTQIDGINTFFAPEEVSEIWITFPDPQLRRSRAKKRLTHPKFLRLYQSILKPGGIVHLKTDSPVLYRFTHMVIELYGLELVESIEDVHGGQPVSDELKITTHYEALDIAQSNRIHYISFRLPTQRLEDQDKKLHELVFENEEATG
;
A
#
# COMPACT_ATOMS: atom_id res chain seq x y z
N MET A 1 -8.00 -27.06 6.69
CA MET A 1 -7.55 -25.67 6.42
C MET A 1 -8.69 -24.64 6.38
N GLY A 2 -9.91 -24.99 5.93
CA GLY A 2 -11.07 -24.08 5.86
C GLY A 2 -11.69 -23.64 7.21
N GLN A 3 -11.75 -24.52 8.20
CA GLN A 3 -12.37 -24.22 9.51
C GLN A 3 -11.63 -23.11 10.28
N LYS A 4 -10.28 -23.13 10.30
CA LYS A 4 -9.46 -22.07 10.90
C LYS A 4 -9.65 -20.71 10.22
N LYS A 5 -9.94 -20.69 8.91
CA LYS A 5 -10.21 -19.46 8.15
C LYS A 5 -11.54 -18.84 8.56
N LEU A 6 -12.60 -19.65 8.71
CA LEU A 6 -13.92 -19.19 9.17
C LEU A 6 -13.87 -18.63 10.60
N LEU A 7 -13.16 -19.31 11.50
CA LEU A 7 -12.96 -18.83 12.88
C LEU A 7 -12.27 -17.47 12.94
N ARG A 8 -11.24 -17.25 12.11
CA ARG A 8 -10.56 -15.94 12.04
C ARG A 8 -11.47 -14.84 11.50
N PHE A 9 -12.31 -15.15 10.50
CA PHE A 9 -13.29 -14.19 10.00
C PHE A 9 -14.31 -13.79 11.05
N GLU A 10 -14.79 -14.73 11.85
CA GLU A 10 -15.73 -14.43 12.94
C GLU A 10 -15.06 -13.61 14.03
N ALA A 11 -13.83 -13.97 14.41
CA ALA A 11 -13.07 -13.23 15.43
C ALA A 11 -12.77 -11.78 15.03
N LEU A 12 -12.58 -11.47 13.74
CA LEU A 12 -12.39 -10.10 13.27
C LEU A 12 -13.55 -9.17 13.62
N LYS A 13 -14.78 -9.68 13.70
CA LYS A 13 -15.96 -8.87 14.07
C LYS A 13 -15.88 -8.33 15.49
N GLY A 14 -15.11 -9.00 16.36
CA GLY A 14 -14.88 -8.58 17.75
C GLY A 14 -13.68 -7.67 17.94
N PHE A 15 -12.90 -7.38 16.90
CA PHE A 15 -11.72 -6.53 17.00
C PHE A 15 -12.10 -5.06 16.80
N SER A 16 -11.89 -4.22 17.82
CA SER A 16 -12.21 -2.79 17.79
C SER A 16 -11.41 -2.02 16.73
N ASN A 17 -10.22 -2.52 16.37
CA ASN A 17 -9.35 -1.93 15.37
C ASN A 17 -9.58 -2.48 13.94
N VAL A 18 -10.67 -3.19 13.69
CA VAL A 18 -11.02 -3.71 12.36
C VAL A 18 -12.38 -3.19 11.91
N LEU A 19 -12.41 -2.44 10.82
CA LEU A 19 -13.63 -1.96 10.20
C LEU A 19 -13.89 -2.72 8.90
N GLN A 20 -15.12 -3.18 8.70
CA GLN A 20 -15.52 -3.92 7.51
C GLN A 20 -16.55 -3.13 6.72
N ASN A 21 -16.11 -2.51 5.62
CA ASN A 21 -16.95 -1.64 4.78
C ASN A 21 -17.80 -0.63 5.58
N PRO A 22 -17.20 0.18 6.47
CA PRO A 22 -17.94 1.10 7.33
C PRO A 22 -18.59 2.21 6.48
N PRO A 23 -19.92 2.37 6.46
CA PRO A 23 -20.55 3.48 5.76
C PRO A 23 -20.21 4.80 6.45
N GLY A 24 -19.90 5.85 5.66
CA GLY A 24 -19.71 7.21 6.18
C GLY A 24 -18.45 7.42 7.01
N MET A 25 -17.39 6.63 6.79
CA MET A 25 -16.12 6.72 7.51
C MET A 25 -15.21 7.86 7.02
N ALA A 26 -15.39 8.32 5.77
CA ALA A 26 -14.63 9.42 5.20
C ALA A 26 -14.74 10.68 6.09
N GLY A 27 -13.60 11.25 6.48
CA GLY A 27 -13.49 12.43 7.34
C GLY A 27 -13.67 12.15 8.84
N LYS A 28 -13.75 10.89 9.27
CA LYS A 28 -13.99 10.49 10.67
C LYS A 28 -12.88 9.63 11.26
N TRP A 29 -11.76 9.47 10.58
CA TRP A 29 -10.66 8.65 11.11
C TRP A 29 -10.03 9.26 12.35
N ASN A 30 -10.03 10.58 12.49
CA ASN A 30 -9.66 11.28 13.72
C ASN A 30 -10.52 10.86 14.93
N GLU A 31 -11.83 10.70 14.74
CA GLU A 31 -12.74 10.21 15.79
C GLU A 31 -12.42 8.76 16.16
N HIS A 32 -12.11 7.92 15.17
CA HIS A 32 -11.73 6.52 15.41
C HIS A 32 -10.44 6.40 16.24
N PHE A 33 -9.41 7.18 15.89
CA PHE A 33 -8.13 7.18 16.62
C PHE A 33 -8.14 8.05 17.89
N GLY A 34 -9.17 8.89 18.08
CA GLY A 34 -9.27 9.83 19.20
C GLY A 34 -8.23 10.94 19.17
N ASN A 35 -7.67 11.26 17.99
CA ASN A 35 -6.62 12.27 17.82
C ASN A 35 -6.62 12.82 16.38
N THR A 36 -5.77 13.81 16.08
CA THR A 36 -5.63 14.42 14.75
C THR A 36 -4.29 14.11 14.09
N ASN A 37 -3.63 13.02 14.49
CA ASN A 37 -2.32 12.64 13.96
C ASN A 37 -2.42 12.27 12.46
N PRO A 38 -1.33 12.48 11.69
CA PRO A 38 -1.29 12.13 10.27
C PRO A 38 -1.61 10.65 10.02
N ILE A 39 -2.41 10.38 8.98
CA ILE A 39 -2.79 9.02 8.58
C ILE A 39 -1.90 8.52 7.46
N THR A 40 -1.39 7.30 7.63
CA THR A 40 -0.61 6.56 6.62
C THR A 40 -1.33 5.26 6.28
N LEU A 41 -1.51 4.98 4.99
CA LEU A 41 -2.15 3.74 4.54
C LEU A 41 -1.10 2.70 4.16
N GLU A 42 -1.35 1.43 4.48
CA GLU A 42 -0.71 0.29 3.84
C GLU A 42 -1.72 -0.40 2.92
N LEU A 43 -1.57 -0.25 1.61
CA LEU A 43 -2.48 -0.83 0.62
C LEU A 43 -2.05 -2.24 0.23
N ALA A 44 -3.03 -3.14 0.13
CA ALA A 44 -2.83 -4.58 -0.06
C ALA A 44 -1.98 -5.20 1.05
N CYS A 45 -2.22 -4.76 2.30
CA CYS A 45 -1.39 -5.04 3.47
C CYS A 45 -1.24 -6.53 3.82
N GLY A 46 -2.08 -7.43 3.30
CA GLY A 46 -1.99 -8.85 3.61
C GLY A 46 -2.14 -9.10 5.11
N LYS A 47 -1.03 -9.42 5.80
CA LYS A 47 -1.00 -9.66 7.24
C LYS A 47 -0.79 -8.38 8.06
N GLY A 48 -0.59 -7.23 7.44
CA GLY A 48 -0.46 -5.92 8.10
C GLY A 48 0.90 -5.73 8.77
N GLU A 49 1.96 -6.37 8.29
CA GLU A 49 3.27 -6.25 8.91
C GLU A 49 3.81 -4.82 8.88
N TYR A 50 3.60 -4.08 7.79
CA TYR A 50 4.01 -2.68 7.70
C TYR A 50 3.20 -1.77 8.60
N THR A 51 1.87 -1.92 8.63
CA THR A 51 0.98 -1.18 9.53
C THR A 51 1.42 -1.35 10.99
N VAL A 52 1.67 -2.60 11.41
CA VAL A 52 2.11 -2.88 12.78
C VAL A 52 3.52 -2.33 13.04
N GLY A 53 4.45 -2.51 12.11
CA GLY A 53 5.83 -2.05 12.24
C GLY A 53 5.92 -0.54 12.34
N LEU A 54 5.25 0.18 11.44
CA LEU A 54 5.22 1.64 11.45
C LEU A 54 4.51 2.19 12.70
N ALA A 55 3.41 1.58 13.12
CA ALA A 55 2.72 1.97 14.35
C ALA A 55 3.59 1.84 15.60
N ALA A 56 4.48 0.84 15.64
CA ALA A 56 5.46 0.68 16.71
C ALA A 56 6.62 1.68 16.63
N LEU A 57 7.00 2.14 15.43
CA LEU A 57 8.05 3.14 15.23
C LEU A 57 7.58 4.57 15.52
N TYR A 58 6.33 4.91 15.18
CA TYR A 58 5.82 6.27 15.24
C TYR A 58 4.52 6.35 16.06
N SER A 59 4.61 6.75 17.32
CA SER A 59 3.45 6.93 18.19
C SER A 59 2.62 8.20 17.87
N ASP A 60 3.19 9.13 17.11
CA ASP A 60 2.62 10.40 16.68
C ASP A 60 1.94 10.34 15.30
N ARG A 61 1.80 9.13 14.73
CA ARG A 61 1.15 8.86 13.45
C ARG A 61 0.12 7.74 13.58
N ASN A 62 -0.89 7.76 12.73
CA ASN A 62 -1.92 6.73 12.64
C ASN A 62 -1.72 5.88 11.38
N PHE A 63 -1.89 4.57 11.49
CA PHE A 63 -1.67 3.62 10.41
C PHE A 63 -2.91 2.78 10.13
N ILE A 64 -3.25 2.64 8.86
CA ILE A 64 -4.41 1.85 8.43
C ILE A 64 -3.99 0.83 7.37
N GLY A 65 -4.06 -0.45 7.73
CA GLY A 65 -3.87 -1.55 6.78
C GLY A 65 -5.14 -1.85 6.00
N VAL A 66 -5.07 -1.83 4.66
CA VAL A 66 -6.21 -2.06 3.77
C VAL A 66 -6.06 -3.35 2.97
N ASP A 67 -7.01 -4.27 3.09
CA ASP A 67 -7.05 -5.50 2.27
C ASP A 67 -8.47 -6.09 2.20
N ILE A 68 -8.80 -6.77 1.10
CA ILE A 68 -10.09 -7.47 0.96
C ILE A 68 -10.11 -8.81 1.73
N LYS A 69 -8.95 -9.43 1.96
CA LYS A 69 -8.75 -10.77 2.53
C LYS A 69 -8.65 -10.72 4.05
N GLY A 70 -9.81 -10.61 4.72
CA GLY A 70 -9.92 -10.57 6.19
C GLY A 70 -9.06 -11.60 6.94
N ASN A 71 -9.02 -12.86 6.50
CA ASN A 71 -8.19 -13.88 7.16
C ASN A 71 -6.68 -13.53 7.27
N ARG A 72 -6.13 -12.74 6.34
CA ARG A 72 -4.74 -12.26 6.43
C ARG A 72 -4.66 -11.09 7.42
N LEU A 73 -5.56 -10.10 7.28
CA LEU A 73 -5.70 -8.93 8.16
C LEU A 73 -5.77 -9.31 9.65
N TYR A 74 -6.42 -10.42 9.98
CA TYR A 74 -6.54 -10.95 11.34
C TYR A 74 -5.19 -11.00 12.08
N VAL A 75 -4.10 -11.34 11.38
CA VAL A 75 -2.78 -11.47 11.99
C VAL A 75 -2.30 -10.12 12.53
N GLY A 76 -2.29 -9.09 11.70
CA GLY A 76 -1.87 -7.73 12.08
C GLY A 76 -2.81 -7.09 13.08
N ALA A 77 -4.12 -7.25 12.90
CA ALA A 77 -5.12 -6.72 13.83
C ALA A 77 -4.95 -7.29 15.25
N ARG A 78 -4.81 -8.62 15.37
CA ARG A 78 -4.57 -9.27 16.65
C ARG A 78 -3.22 -8.86 17.25
N LYS A 79 -2.16 -8.75 16.43
CA LYS A 79 -0.83 -8.35 16.89
C LYS A 79 -0.83 -6.93 17.44
N SER A 80 -1.53 -6.01 16.77
CA SER A 80 -1.68 -4.61 17.21
C SER A 80 -2.36 -4.53 18.57
N LEU A 81 -3.49 -5.23 18.74
CA LEU A 81 -4.21 -5.28 20.02
C LEU A 81 -3.36 -5.88 21.14
N ALA A 82 -2.66 -7.00 20.86
CA ALA A 82 -1.80 -7.65 21.85
C ALA A 82 -0.59 -6.80 22.27
N ALA A 83 -0.11 -5.92 21.39
CA ALA A 83 0.99 -5.01 21.64
C ALA A 83 0.54 -3.64 22.19
N GLY A 84 -0.76 -3.41 22.37
CA GLY A 84 -1.28 -2.11 22.82
C GLY A 84 -1.11 -0.97 21.82
N LEU A 85 -1.02 -1.28 20.52
CA LEU A 85 -0.87 -0.28 19.46
C LEU A 85 -2.24 0.34 19.12
N HIS A 86 -2.56 1.45 19.77
CA HIS A 86 -3.81 2.19 19.59
C HIS A 86 -3.85 3.03 18.31
N ASN A 87 -2.71 3.23 17.67
CA ASN A 87 -2.52 3.97 16.43
C ASN A 87 -2.49 3.07 15.17
N ALA A 88 -2.92 1.80 15.29
CA ALA A 88 -3.01 0.84 14.19
C ALA A 88 -4.45 0.33 14.00
N ALA A 89 -5.04 0.62 12.86
CA ALA A 89 -6.36 0.13 12.45
C ALA A 89 -6.29 -0.65 11.12
N PHE A 90 -7.38 -1.34 10.80
CA PHE A 90 -7.47 -2.20 9.63
C PHE A 90 -8.82 -2.03 8.94
N LEU A 91 -8.78 -1.74 7.65
CA LEU A 91 -9.96 -1.56 6.81
C LEU A 91 -10.09 -2.72 5.83
N ARG A 92 -11.17 -3.49 5.97
CA ARG A 92 -11.49 -4.55 5.02
C ARG A 92 -12.34 -4.01 3.87
N THR A 93 -11.71 -3.68 2.76
CA THR A 93 -12.37 -3.20 1.54
C THR A 93 -11.57 -3.51 0.27
N GLN A 94 -12.13 -3.18 -0.89
CA GLN A 94 -11.40 -3.19 -2.18
C GLN A 94 -10.71 -1.84 -2.40
N ILE A 95 -9.47 -1.88 -2.89
CA ILE A 95 -8.69 -0.66 -3.16
C ILE A 95 -9.35 0.19 -4.26
N ASP A 96 -10.06 -0.42 -5.21
CA ASP A 96 -10.83 0.31 -6.23
C ASP A 96 -11.90 1.25 -5.65
N GLY A 97 -12.31 1.06 -4.39
CA GLY A 97 -13.24 1.93 -3.68
C GLY A 97 -12.60 2.73 -2.55
N ILE A 98 -11.27 2.88 -2.52
CA ILE A 98 -10.57 3.49 -1.38
C ILE A 98 -11.06 4.92 -1.10
N ASN A 99 -11.38 5.68 -2.15
CA ASN A 99 -11.86 7.06 -2.07
C ASN A 99 -13.26 7.24 -1.46
N THR A 100 -13.97 6.15 -1.12
CA THR A 100 -15.24 6.24 -0.39
C THR A 100 -15.06 6.17 1.13
N PHE A 101 -13.86 5.78 1.61
CA PHE A 101 -13.55 5.63 3.03
C PHE A 101 -12.66 6.74 3.58
N PHE A 102 -12.17 7.61 2.71
CA PHE A 102 -11.30 8.73 3.06
C PHE A 102 -11.80 10.00 2.37
N ALA A 103 -11.83 11.10 3.12
CA ALA A 103 -12.11 12.42 2.61
C ALA A 103 -10.89 12.98 1.85
N PRO A 104 -11.08 14.02 1.02
CA PRO A 104 -9.96 14.75 0.44
C PRO A 104 -8.97 15.21 1.51
N GLU A 105 -7.68 15.05 1.23
CA GLU A 105 -6.58 15.45 2.11
C GLU A 105 -6.54 14.76 3.50
N GLU A 106 -7.29 13.66 3.67
CA GLU A 106 -7.31 12.92 4.94
C GLU A 106 -6.05 12.05 5.11
N VAL A 107 -5.43 11.61 4.02
CA VAL A 107 -4.27 10.72 4.02
C VAL A 107 -2.98 11.50 3.75
N SER A 108 -1.93 11.25 4.53
CA SER A 108 -0.63 11.92 4.37
C SER A 108 0.35 11.10 3.53
N GLU A 109 0.34 9.77 3.67
CA GLU A 109 1.25 8.86 2.97
C GLU A 109 0.55 7.54 2.61
N ILE A 110 1.03 6.90 1.54
CA ILE A 110 0.59 5.57 1.09
C ILE A 110 1.80 4.66 0.91
N TRP A 111 1.75 3.51 1.56
CA TRP A 111 2.69 2.40 1.38
C TRP A 111 2.03 1.27 0.60
N ILE A 112 2.72 0.79 -0.42
CA ILE A 112 2.35 -0.37 -1.23
C ILE A 112 3.50 -1.37 -1.08
N THR A 113 3.32 -2.38 -0.23
CA THR A 113 4.40 -3.30 0.14
C THR A 113 4.13 -4.71 -0.37
N PHE A 114 4.99 -5.19 -1.26
CA PHE A 114 4.92 -6.51 -1.89
C PHE A 114 3.55 -6.81 -2.52
N PRO A 115 2.97 -5.90 -3.34
CA PRO A 115 1.71 -6.16 -4.01
C PRO A 115 1.88 -7.26 -5.07
N ASP A 116 0.79 -7.89 -5.50
CA ASP A 116 0.82 -8.76 -6.68
C ASP A 116 1.29 -7.92 -7.90
N PRO A 117 2.42 -8.26 -8.53
CA PRO A 117 3.03 -7.42 -9.56
C PRO A 117 2.28 -7.43 -10.89
N GLN A 118 1.29 -8.33 -11.06
CA GLN A 118 0.52 -8.45 -12.31
C GLN A 118 1.45 -8.57 -13.54
N LEU A 119 2.30 -9.62 -13.55
CA LEU A 119 3.39 -9.77 -14.53
C LEU A 119 2.92 -9.74 -15.99
N ARG A 120 1.70 -10.20 -16.27
CA ARG A 120 1.11 -10.13 -17.61
C ARG A 120 0.86 -8.68 -18.02
N ARG A 121 1.44 -8.26 -19.16
CA ARG A 121 1.25 -6.93 -19.77
C ARG A 121 -0.22 -6.52 -19.90
N SER A 122 -1.09 -7.46 -20.30
CA SER A 122 -2.55 -7.24 -20.38
C SER A 122 -3.21 -6.91 -19.03
N ARG A 123 -2.53 -7.16 -17.92
CA ARG A 123 -2.97 -6.87 -16.55
C ARG A 123 -2.27 -5.64 -15.94
N ALA A 124 -1.49 -4.87 -16.71
CA ALA A 124 -0.83 -3.66 -16.20
C ALA A 124 -1.80 -2.67 -15.52
N LYS A 125 -3.03 -2.55 -16.01
CA LYS A 125 -4.11 -1.75 -15.39
C LYS A 125 -4.50 -2.17 -13.96
N LYS A 126 -4.07 -3.35 -13.50
CA LYS A 126 -4.29 -3.87 -12.14
C LYS A 126 -3.09 -3.65 -11.21
N ARG A 127 -1.97 -3.13 -11.70
CA ARG A 127 -0.81 -2.76 -10.87
C ARG A 127 -1.19 -1.55 -10.02
N LEU A 128 -0.89 -1.58 -8.73
CA LEU A 128 -1.33 -0.51 -7.80
C LEU A 128 -0.63 0.83 -8.04
N THR A 129 0.48 0.85 -8.77
CA THR A 129 1.14 2.09 -9.24
C THR A 129 0.64 2.57 -10.60
N HIS A 130 -0.37 1.91 -11.20
CA HIS A 130 -0.96 2.36 -12.45
C HIS A 130 -1.75 3.69 -12.24
N PRO A 131 -1.72 4.63 -13.19
CA PRO A 131 -2.42 5.93 -13.13
C PRO A 131 -3.90 5.86 -12.70
N LYS A 132 -4.62 4.82 -13.13
CA LYS A 132 -5.96 4.48 -12.62
C LYS A 132 -6.05 4.54 -11.09
N PHE A 133 -5.12 3.91 -10.37
CA PHE A 133 -5.09 3.90 -8.91
C PHE A 133 -4.49 5.19 -8.36
N LEU A 134 -3.44 5.73 -8.99
CA LEU A 134 -2.84 7.00 -8.56
C LEU A 134 -3.86 8.14 -8.54
N ARG A 135 -4.81 8.17 -9.49
CA ARG A 135 -5.93 9.13 -9.49
C ARG A 135 -6.89 8.93 -8.30
N LEU A 136 -7.10 7.70 -7.84
CA LEU A 136 -7.86 7.45 -6.61
C LEU A 136 -7.08 7.96 -5.38
N TYR A 137 -5.77 7.71 -5.34
CA TYR A 137 -4.91 8.14 -4.24
C TYR A 137 -4.84 9.67 -4.17
N GLN A 138 -4.73 10.33 -5.32
CA GLN A 138 -4.75 11.79 -5.43
C GLN A 138 -6.03 12.41 -4.84
N SER A 139 -7.16 11.71 -4.90
CA SER A 139 -8.42 12.23 -4.33
C SER A 139 -8.48 12.24 -2.80
N ILE A 140 -7.58 11.52 -2.11
CA ILE A 140 -7.56 11.36 -0.65
C ILE A 140 -6.26 11.82 0.00
N LEU A 141 -5.18 11.91 -0.79
CA LEU A 141 -3.87 12.36 -0.32
C LEU A 141 -3.85 13.88 -0.14
N LYS A 142 -3.11 14.32 0.87
CA LYS A 142 -2.72 15.72 1.04
C LYS A 142 -1.82 16.17 -0.11
N PRO A 143 -1.83 17.48 -0.47
CA PRO A 143 -0.83 18.03 -1.36
C PRO A 143 0.59 17.68 -0.91
N GLY A 144 1.41 17.16 -1.81
CA GLY A 144 2.77 16.71 -1.50
C GLY A 144 2.88 15.34 -0.83
N GLY A 145 1.76 14.62 -0.62
CA GLY A 145 1.75 13.26 -0.08
C GLY A 145 2.59 12.28 -0.91
N ILE A 146 3.23 11.33 -0.22
CA ILE A 146 4.17 10.38 -0.82
C ILE A 146 3.50 9.02 -1.03
N VAL A 147 3.75 8.43 -2.19
CA VAL A 147 3.46 7.02 -2.46
C VAL A 147 4.78 6.26 -2.43
N HIS A 148 4.84 5.23 -1.59
CA HIS A 148 5.97 4.34 -1.42
C HIS A 148 5.63 2.97 -2.01
N LEU A 149 6.51 2.43 -2.84
CA LEU A 149 6.46 1.06 -3.32
C LEU A 149 7.71 0.32 -2.84
N LYS A 150 7.51 -0.77 -2.08
CA LYS A 150 8.57 -1.76 -1.76
C LYS A 150 8.17 -3.08 -2.42
N THR A 151 9.03 -3.66 -3.26
CA THR A 151 8.69 -4.85 -4.05
C THR A 151 9.91 -5.70 -4.39
N ASP A 152 9.72 -7.01 -4.49
CA ASP A 152 10.69 -7.97 -5.05
C ASP A 152 10.57 -8.12 -6.58
N SER A 153 9.59 -7.45 -7.21
CA SER A 153 9.34 -7.56 -8.63
C SER A 153 10.08 -6.48 -9.43
N PRO A 154 11.11 -6.85 -10.21
CA PRO A 154 11.79 -5.90 -11.09
C PRO A 154 10.87 -5.36 -12.19
N VAL A 155 9.86 -6.13 -12.60
CA VAL A 155 8.83 -5.70 -13.57
C VAL A 155 7.98 -4.56 -12.99
N LEU A 156 7.47 -4.73 -11.76
CA LEU A 156 6.65 -3.68 -11.13
C LEU A 156 7.48 -2.43 -10.80
N TYR A 157 8.73 -2.61 -10.37
CA TYR A 157 9.64 -1.51 -10.12
C TYR A 157 9.91 -0.67 -11.38
N ARG A 158 10.28 -1.32 -12.50
CA ARG A 158 10.46 -0.65 -13.80
C ARG A 158 9.18 -0.03 -14.34
N PHE A 159 8.04 -0.71 -14.20
CA PHE A 159 6.74 -0.15 -14.56
C PHE A 159 6.45 1.14 -13.78
N THR A 160 6.81 1.19 -12.50
CA THR A 160 6.59 2.38 -11.66
C THR A 160 7.48 3.54 -12.10
N HIS A 161 8.75 3.28 -12.45
CA HIS A 161 9.62 4.27 -13.11
C HIS A 161 9.00 4.82 -14.39
N MET A 162 8.50 3.94 -15.27
CA MET A 162 7.84 4.34 -16.52
C MET A 162 6.63 5.24 -16.27
N VAL A 163 5.83 4.95 -15.24
CA VAL A 163 4.69 5.80 -14.84
C VAL A 163 5.17 7.16 -14.32
N ILE A 164 6.20 7.18 -13.49
CA ILE A 164 6.79 8.42 -12.94
C ILE A 164 7.28 9.32 -14.08
N GLU A 165 8.07 8.78 -15.00
CA GLU A 165 8.61 9.53 -16.14
C GLU A 165 7.51 10.04 -17.07
N LEU A 166 6.57 9.16 -17.47
CA LEU A 166 5.53 9.51 -18.43
C LEU A 166 4.60 10.61 -17.91
N TYR A 167 4.23 10.53 -16.63
CA TYR A 167 3.28 11.46 -16.00
C TYR A 167 3.99 12.64 -15.30
N GLY A 168 5.32 12.75 -15.39
CA GLY A 168 6.09 13.83 -14.80
C GLY A 168 5.98 13.91 -13.27
N LEU A 169 5.94 12.76 -12.59
CA LEU A 169 5.84 12.71 -11.13
C LEU A 169 7.20 13.02 -10.50
N GLU A 170 7.18 13.68 -9.33
CA GLU A 170 8.42 13.95 -8.58
C GLU A 170 8.93 12.65 -7.95
N LEU A 171 10.04 12.12 -8.46
CA LEU A 171 10.76 11.03 -7.83
C LEU A 171 11.43 11.53 -6.54
N VAL A 172 11.12 10.90 -5.41
CA VAL A 172 11.70 11.24 -4.10
C VAL A 172 12.92 10.37 -3.83
N GLU A 173 12.79 9.06 -4.01
CA GLU A 173 13.87 8.11 -3.77
C GLU A 173 13.69 6.86 -4.62
N SER A 174 14.80 6.28 -5.08
CA SER A 174 14.81 5.03 -5.82
C SER A 174 16.00 4.19 -5.41
N ILE A 175 15.74 2.99 -4.92
CA ILE A 175 16.72 2.03 -4.43
C ILE A 175 16.53 0.71 -5.19
N GLU A 176 17.54 0.32 -5.96
CA GLU A 176 17.51 -0.96 -6.67
C GLU A 176 17.67 -2.17 -5.75
N ASP A 177 18.38 -2.02 -4.62
CA ASP A 177 18.51 -3.09 -3.65
C ASP A 177 18.61 -2.51 -2.23
N VAL A 178 17.52 -2.68 -1.47
CA VAL A 178 17.40 -2.26 -0.07
C VAL A 178 18.40 -3.00 0.81
N HIS A 179 18.82 -4.21 0.43
CA HIS A 179 19.78 -5.03 1.18
C HIS A 179 21.21 -4.93 0.64
N GLY A 180 21.46 -4.05 -0.33
CA GLY A 180 22.74 -3.88 -1.02
C GLY A 180 23.87 -3.24 -0.19
N GLY A 181 23.73 -3.15 1.13
CA GLY A 181 24.76 -2.65 2.05
C GLY A 181 24.79 -1.13 2.28
N GLN A 182 23.91 -0.38 1.62
CA GLN A 182 23.74 1.05 1.90
C GLN A 182 22.84 1.30 3.12
N PRO A 183 23.07 2.37 3.90
CA PRO A 183 22.14 2.76 4.96
C PRO A 183 20.75 3.06 4.37
N VAL A 184 19.72 2.48 4.98
CA VAL A 184 18.31 2.70 4.63
C VAL A 184 17.53 3.17 5.86
N SER A 185 16.40 3.83 5.61
CA SER A 185 15.51 4.32 6.66
C SER A 185 14.95 3.16 7.51
N ASP A 186 14.50 3.46 8.74
CA ASP A 186 13.99 2.43 9.66
C ASP A 186 12.70 1.77 9.14
N GLU A 187 11.89 2.49 8.38
CA GLU A 187 10.69 1.98 7.71
C GLU A 187 11.03 0.88 6.69
N LEU A 188 12.17 0.99 6.01
CA LEU A 188 12.62 -0.01 5.03
C LEU A 188 13.16 -1.29 5.69
N LYS A 189 13.53 -1.22 6.97
CA LYS A 189 13.97 -2.38 7.77
C LYS A 189 12.80 -3.24 8.24
N ILE A 190 11.56 -2.78 8.11
CA ILE A 190 10.39 -3.61 8.41
C ILE A 190 10.33 -4.78 7.43
N THR A 191 10.52 -5.99 7.94
CA THR A 191 10.48 -7.23 7.14
C THR A 191 9.06 -7.76 7.05
N THR A 192 8.60 -8.08 5.85
CA THR A 192 7.31 -8.76 5.65
C THR A 192 7.48 -10.27 5.55
N HIS A 193 6.39 -11.04 5.73
CA HIS A 193 6.43 -12.48 5.47
C HIS A 193 6.83 -12.81 4.02
N TYR A 194 6.47 -11.95 3.05
CA TYR A 194 6.76 -12.18 1.64
C TYR A 194 8.24 -11.94 1.32
N GLU A 195 8.86 -10.97 1.97
CA GLU A 195 10.30 -10.70 1.88
C GLU A 195 11.13 -11.91 2.30
N ALA A 196 10.70 -12.64 3.34
CA ALA A 196 11.37 -13.85 3.81
C ALA A 196 11.19 -15.08 2.89
N LEU A 197 10.26 -15.04 1.93
CA LEU A 197 9.95 -16.18 1.05
C LEU A 197 10.73 -16.15 -0.27
N ASP A 198 11.39 -15.05 -0.62
CA ASP A 198 12.12 -14.86 -1.90
C ASP A 198 11.35 -15.39 -3.12
N ILE A 199 10.07 -15.03 -3.22
CA ILE A 199 9.14 -15.60 -4.20
C ILE A 199 9.59 -15.30 -5.64
N ALA A 200 10.21 -14.13 -5.86
CA ALA A 200 10.74 -13.73 -7.15
C ALA A 200 12.10 -14.35 -7.49
N GLN A 201 12.77 -15.04 -6.56
CA GLN A 201 14.17 -15.52 -6.70
C GLN A 201 15.14 -14.43 -7.17
N SER A 202 14.80 -13.17 -6.90
CA SER A 202 15.53 -11.98 -7.32
C SER A 202 16.74 -11.73 -6.43
N ASN A 203 16.69 -12.20 -5.17
CA ASN A 203 17.58 -11.81 -4.09
C ASN A 203 17.68 -10.29 -3.87
N ARG A 204 16.82 -9.48 -4.50
CA ARG A 204 16.81 -8.01 -4.37
C ARG A 204 15.43 -7.52 -4.04
N ILE A 205 15.41 -6.57 -3.10
CA ILE A 205 14.21 -5.81 -2.75
C ILE A 205 14.38 -4.41 -3.29
N HIS A 206 13.50 -4.03 -4.21
CA HIS A 206 13.45 -2.70 -4.77
C HIS A 206 12.57 -1.79 -3.93
N TYR A 207 12.93 -0.52 -3.86
CA TYR A 207 12.12 0.52 -3.26
C TYR A 207 12.10 1.76 -4.15
N ILE A 208 10.93 2.36 -4.30
CA ILE A 208 10.75 3.62 -5.01
C ILE A 208 9.66 4.44 -4.32
N SER A 209 9.89 5.74 -4.20
CA SER A 209 8.89 6.67 -3.68
C SER A 209 8.81 7.93 -4.52
N PHE A 210 7.60 8.48 -4.63
CA PHE A 210 7.30 9.62 -5.48
C PHE A 210 6.11 10.42 -4.94
N ARG A 211 6.02 11.70 -5.33
CA ARG A 211 4.89 12.56 -4.99
C ARG A 211 3.87 12.60 -6.11
N LEU A 212 2.59 12.67 -5.73
CA LEU A 212 1.55 13.00 -6.68
C LEU A 212 1.39 14.52 -6.81
N PRO A 213 1.18 15.04 -8.02
CA PRO A 213 0.92 16.46 -8.21
C PRO A 213 -0.41 16.86 -7.56
N THR A 214 -0.58 18.15 -7.27
CA THR A 214 -1.88 18.68 -6.82
C THR A 214 -2.87 18.74 -7.99
N GLN A 215 -2.39 19.01 -9.20
CA GLN A 215 -3.22 18.99 -10.40
C GLN A 215 -3.57 17.55 -10.78
N ARG A 216 -4.78 17.36 -11.30
CA ARG A 216 -5.26 16.06 -11.75
C ARG A 216 -4.28 15.45 -12.77
N LEU A 217 -3.93 14.18 -12.57
CA LEU A 217 -3.12 13.43 -13.55
C LEU A 217 -3.84 13.38 -14.90
N GLU A 218 -3.15 13.82 -15.96
CA GLU A 218 -3.63 13.76 -17.34
C GLU A 218 -3.91 12.32 -17.78
N ASP A 219 -4.76 12.13 -18.79
CA ASP A 219 -5.04 10.79 -19.32
C ASP A 219 -4.05 10.43 -20.43
N GLN A 220 -2.93 9.83 -20.02
CA GLN A 220 -1.92 9.26 -20.92
C GLN A 220 -1.97 7.73 -20.95
N ASP A 221 -3.10 7.12 -20.52
CA ASP A 221 -3.19 5.67 -20.28
C ASP A 221 -2.99 4.85 -21.58
N LYS A 222 -3.32 5.41 -22.75
CA LYS A 222 -3.04 4.77 -24.06
C LYS A 222 -1.54 4.72 -24.37
N LYS A 223 -0.84 5.83 -24.18
CA LYS A 223 0.61 5.91 -24.39
C LYS A 223 1.35 5.01 -23.40
N LEU A 224 0.89 4.97 -22.14
CA LEU A 224 1.42 4.01 -21.15
C LEU A 224 1.22 2.58 -21.61
N HIS A 225 0.04 2.24 -22.14
CA HIS A 225 -0.24 0.90 -22.65
C HIS A 225 0.72 0.53 -23.80
N GLU A 226 0.96 1.42 -24.76
CA GLU A 226 1.94 1.21 -25.84
C GLU A 226 3.35 0.95 -25.28
N LEU A 227 3.83 1.81 -24.38
CA LEU A 227 5.14 1.66 -23.74
C LEU A 227 5.29 0.34 -22.98
N VAL A 228 4.25 -0.12 -22.26
CA VAL A 228 4.26 -1.42 -21.58
C VAL A 228 4.41 -2.57 -22.59
N PHE A 229 3.73 -2.51 -23.73
CA PHE A 229 3.81 -3.56 -24.75
C PHE A 229 5.14 -3.54 -25.51
N GLU A 230 5.79 -2.38 -25.62
CA GLU A 230 7.11 -2.23 -26.24
C GLU A 230 8.25 -2.68 -25.32
N ASN A 231 8.18 -2.39 -24.02
CA ASN A 231 9.31 -2.54 -23.10
C ASN A 231 9.24 -3.79 -22.18
N GLU A 232 8.09 -4.45 -22.07
CA GLU A 232 7.97 -5.68 -21.30
C GLU A 232 7.87 -6.90 -22.21
N GLU A 233 8.43 -8.04 -21.77
CA GLU A 233 8.32 -9.29 -22.50
C GLU A 233 6.90 -9.87 -22.47
N ALA A 234 6.55 -10.61 -23.52
CA ALA A 234 5.30 -11.36 -23.59
C ALA A 234 5.31 -12.54 -22.59
N THR A 235 4.83 -12.33 -21.38
CA THR A 235 4.58 -13.45 -20.46
C THR A 235 3.28 -14.16 -20.86
N GLY A 236 3.36 -15.47 -21.14
CA GLY A 236 2.22 -16.33 -21.52
C GLY A 236 1.09 -16.46 -20.49
#